data_AF-A0A6C0L5R3-F1
#
_entry.id   AF-A0A6C0L5R3-F1
#
_cell.length_a   1.000
_cell.length_b   1.000
_cell.length_c   1.000
_cell.angle_alpha   90.00
_cell.angle_beta   90.00
_cell.angle_gamma   90.00
#
_symmetry.space_group_name_H-M   'P 1'
#
loop_
_entity.id
_entity.type
_entity.pdbx_description
1 polymer ?
#
loop_
_entity_poly.entity_id
_entity_poly.type
_entity_poly.pdbx_seq_one_letter_code
_entity_poly.pdbx_strand_id
1 'polypeptide(L)'
;MVQGSMKYASAGYDFALIANNPASGTTGQIVSEIQNYENDDFRQAFLPSLDTSVGAVNTGKLIGRNNTLSNLTDQQLDQNQLLRNTYNNAKDTYTRQGEINEWQAQNKMDTLFFLQILFLYFVVIIVLLYLRQSMIISGSIAYGIILFLLIVVAGVLWNRMTYTNMSRDTRYWNRRYITTDAPVAVKKCEP
;
A
#
# COMPACT_ATOMS: atom_id res chain seq x y z
N MET A 1 -69.98 8.35 -18.49
CA MET A 1 -69.02 7.46 -17.81
C MET A 1 -67.83 7.29 -18.73
N VAL A 2 -66.73 8.00 -18.48
CA VAL A 2 -65.50 7.93 -19.30
C VAL A 2 -64.52 7.05 -18.53
N GLN A 3 -64.33 5.82 -19.00
CA GLN A 3 -63.28 4.92 -18.52
C GLN A 3 -61.93 5.46 -19.00
N GLY A 4 -61.25 6.23 -18.15
CA GLY A 4 -59.83 6.52 -18.31
C GLY A 4 -59.02 5.34 -17.80
N SER A 5 -58.48 4.50 -18.69
CA SER A 5 -57.55 3.44 -18.30
C SER A 5 -56.28 4.07 -17.74
N MET A 6 -56.05 3.99 -16.43
CA MET A 6 -54.75 4.28 -15.85
C MET A 6 -53.77 3.22 -16.34
N LYS A 7 -52.92 3.59 -17.29
CA LYS A 7 -51.78 2.77 -17.73
C LYS A 7 -50.70 2.91 -16.66
N TYR A 8 -50.48 1.85 -15.89
CA TYR A 8 -49.33 1.77 -15.01
C TYR A 8 -48.06 1.63 -15.84
N ALA A 9 -46.96 2.27 -15.43
CA ALA A 9 -45.64 2.10 -16.00
C ALA A 9 -45.25 0.62 -15.92
N SER A 10 -45.35 -0.08 -17.05
CA SER A 10 -44.95 -1.49 -17.16
C SER A 10 -43.58 -1.55 -17.83
N ALA A 11 -42.66 -2.33 -17.26
CA ALA A 11 -41.31 -2.58 -17.79
C ALA A 11 -41.28 -3.24 -19.19
N GLY A 12 -42.43 -3.45 -19.85
CA GLY A 12 -42.54 -4.05 -21.18
C GLY A 12 -42.32 -3.09 -22.35
N TYR A 13 -42.33 -1.76 -22.14
CA TYR A 13 -42.16 -0.79 -23.24
C TYR A 13 -40.71 -0.64 -23.72
N ASP A 14 -39.73 -0.96 -22.87
CA ASP A 14 -38.31 -0.88 -23.18
C ASP A 14 -37.91 -1.86 -24.31
N PHE A 15 -38.52 -3.06 -24.32
CA PHE A 15 -38.35 -4.04 -25.39
C PHE A 15 -39.00 -3.61 -26.73
N ALA A 16 -40.09 -2.84 -26.67
CA ALA A 16 -40.81 -2.39 -27.87
C ALA A 16 -40.12 -1.23 -28.60
N LEU A 17 -39.38 -0.38 -27.86
CA LEU A 17 -38.54 0.67 -28.43
C LEU A 17 -37.28 0.09 -29.11
N ILE A 18 -36.66 -0.92 -28.51
CA ILE A 18 -35.52 -1.64 -29.10
C ILE A 18 -35.94 -2.43 -30.35
N ALA A 19 -37.15 -3.01 -30.36
CA ALA A 19 -37.64 -3.81 -31.49
C ALA A 19 -38.07 -2.98 -32.72
N ASN A 20 -38.42 -1.70 -32.54
CA ASN A 20 -38.92 -0.84 -33.62
C ASN A 20 -37.86 0.12 -34.20
N ASN A 21 -36.67 0.21 -33.60
CA ASN A 21 -35.58 1.02 -34.13
C ASN A 21 -34.66 0.17 -35.03
N PRO A 22 -34.53 0.46 -36.34
CA PRO A 22 -33.63 -0.28 -37.22
C PRO A 22 -32.18 -0.17 -36.75
N ALA A 23 -31.37 -1.19 -37.04
CA ALA A 23 -29.97 -1.36 -36.61
C ALA A 23 -28.96 -0.27 -37.08
N SER A 24 -29.42 0.91 -37.47
CA SER A 24 -28.65 2.02 -38.04
C SER A 24 -28.52 3.25 -37.12
N GLY A 25 -29.17 3.27 -35.95
CA GLY A 25 -28.92 4.30 -34.94
C GLY A 25 -27.61 4.04 -34.21
N THR A 26 -26.67 5.00 -34.22
CA THR A 26 -25.50 4.91 -33.33
C THR A 26 -25.98 4.79 -31.90
N THR A 27 -25.30 4.01 -31.06
CA THR A 27 -25.68 3.69 -29.67
C THR A 27 -26.08 4.93 -28.85
N GLY A 28 -25.54 6.11 -29.19
CA GLY A 28 -25.92 7.40 -28.59
C GLY A 28 -27.33 7.91 -28.92
N GLN A 29 -27.87 7.64 -30.11
CA GLN A 29 -29.24 8.03 -30.49
C GLN A 29 -30.28 7.23 -29.71
N ILE A 30 -30.08 5.91 -29.58
CA ILE A 30 -30.96 5.02 -28.81
C ILE A 30 -30.95 5.42 -27.33
N VAL A 31 -29.78 5.70 -26.75
CA VAL A 31 -29.67 6.18 -25.36
C VAL A 31 -30.40 7.52 -25.17
N SER A 32 -30.32 8.43 -26.14
CA SER A 32 -31.01 9.72 -26.05
C SER A 32 -32.54 9.59 -26.14
N GLU A 33 -33.05 8.65 -26.94
CA GLU A 33 -34.48 8.38 -27.04
C GLU A 33 -35.03 7.71 -25.77
N ILE A 34 -34.27 6.78 -25.18
CA ILE A 34 -34.62 6.18 -23.88
C ILE A 34 -34.69 7.26 -22.80
N GLN A 35 -33.69 8.16 -22.72
CA GLN A 35 -33.68 9.25 -21.75
C GLN A 35 -34.84 10.24 -21.94
N ASN A 36 -35.22 10.53 -23.18
CA ASN A 36 -36.37 11.40 -23.45
C ASN A 36 -37.68 10.72 -23.06
N TYR A 37 -37.83 9.42 -23.34
CA TYR A 37 -39.01 8.64 -22.99
C TYR A 37 -39.16 8.47 -21.48
N GLU A 38 -38.09 8.15 -20.76
CA GLU A 38 -38.09 8.08 -19.30
C GLU A 38 -38.47 9.41 -18.66
N ASN A 39 -37.95 10.53 -19.19
CA ASN A 39 -38.31 11.87 -18.71
C ASN A 39 -39.79 12.19 -18.96
N ASP A 40 -40.33 11.83 -20.12
CA ASP A 40 -41.74 12.08 -20.43
C ASP A 40 -42.68 11.19 -19.62
N ASP A 41 -42.33 9.91 -19.40
CA ASP A 41 -43.08 9.00 -18.55
C ASP A 41 -43.06 9.45 -17.09
N PHE A 42 -41.88 9.87 -16.59
CA PHE A 42 -41.75 10.47 -15.28
C PHE A 42 -42.64 11.71 -15.15
N ARG A 43 -42.63 12.63 -16.13
CA ARG A 43 -43.48 13.83 -16.10
C ARG A 43 -44.97 13.47 -16.13
N GLN A 44 -45.38 12.50 -16.93
CA GLN A 44 -46.78 12.08 -17.02
C GLN A 44 -47.26 11.34 -15.77
N ALA A 45 -46.39 10.62 -15.05
CA ALA A 45 -46.74 10.01 -13.77
C ALA A 45 -46.69 11.02 -12.60
N PHE A 46 -45.74 11.95 -12.65
CA PHE A 46 -45.45 12.90 -11.57
C PHE A 46 -46.41 14.09 -11.53
N LEU A 47 -46.67 14.72 -12.68
CA LEU A 47 -47.49 15.93 -12.75
C LEU A 47 -48.94 15.73 -12.26
N PRO A 48 -49.66 14.64 -12.62
CA PRO A 48 -51.01 14.39 -12.11
C PRO A 48 -51.02 14.03 -10.62
N SER A 49 -49.90 13.50 -10.09
CA SER A 49 -49.79 13.20 -8.67
C SER A 49 -49.74 14.47 -7.82
N LEU A 50 -49.29 15.60 -8.39
CA LEU A 50 -49.24 16.91 -7.72
C LEU A 50 -50.59 17.60 -7.64
N ASP A 51 -51.54 17.27 -8.53
CA ASP A 51 -52.89 17.88 -8.57
C ASP A 51 -53.79 17.43 -7.41
N THR A 52 -53.38 16.41 -6.63
CA THR A 52 -54.06 16.00 -5.41
C THR A 52 -53.15 16.23 -4.21
N SER A 53 -53.66 16.85 -3.13
CA SER A 53 -52.85 17.13 -1.94
C SER A 53 -52.25 15.87 -1.31
N VAL A 54 -52.96 14.75 -1.39
CA VAL A 54 -52.51 13.43 -0.91
C VAL A 54 -51.42 12.84 -1.83
N GLY A 55 -51.55 13.00 -3.15
CA GLY A 55 -50.55 12.58 -4.12
C GLY A 55 -49.24 13.36 -3.98
N ALA A 56 -49.33 14.70 -3.88
CA ALA A 56 -48.16 15.58 -3.74
C ALA A 56 -47.34 15.25 -2.48
N VAL A 57 -48.00 14.98 -1.35
CA VAL A 57 -47.35 14.60 -0.08
C VAL A 57 -46.69 13.22 -0.18
N ASN A 58 -47.35 12.24 -0.80
CA ASN A 58 -46.78 10.91 -0.99
C ASN A 58 -45.57 10.92 -1.94
N THR A 59 -45.66 11.65 -3.05
CA THR A 59 -44.58 11.77 -4.02
C THR A 59 -43.37 12.52 -3.41
N GLY A 60 -43.61 13.61 -2.68
CA GLY A 60 -42.56 14.32 -1.94
C GLY A 60 -41.89 13.45 -0.87
N LYS A 61 -42.66 12.59 -0.18
CA LYS A 61 -42.13 11.61 0.78
C LYS A 61 -41.27 10.53 0.11
N LEU A 62 -41.64 10.07 -1.08
CA LEU A 62 -40.84 9.11 -1.86
C LEU A 62 -39.52 9.71 -2.34
N ILE A 63 -39.54 10.95 -2.87
CA ILE A 63 -38.31 11.68 -3.24
C ILE A 63 -37.41 11.89 -2.02
N GLY A 64 -37.99 12.35 -0.90
CA GLY A 64 -37.23 12.54 0.35
C GLY A 64 -36.56 11.26 0.86
N ARG A 65 -37.25 10.12 0.75
CA ARG A 65 -36.68 8.80 1.04
C ARG A 65 -35.57 8.42 0.07
N ASN A 66 -35.73 8.71 -1.22
CA ASN A 66 -34.71 8.39 -2.23
C ASN A 66 -33.42 9.19 -1.99
N ASN A 67 -33.55 10.49 -1.69
CA ASN A 67 -32.41 11.35 -1.33
C ASN A 67 -31.72 10.88 -0.04
N THR A 68 -32.51 10.44 0.95
CA THR A 68 -31.96 9.87 2.19
C THR A 68 -31.25 8.54 1.95
N LEU A 69 -31.78 7.69 1.08
CA LEU A 69 -31.17 6.41 0.71
C LEU A 69 -29.85 6.63 -0.04
N SER A 70 -29.80 7.63 -0.94
CA SER A 70 -28.57 8.05 -1.61
C SER A 70 -27.52 8.51 -0.59
N ASN A 71 -27.90 9.44 0.31
CA ASN A 71 -26.99 9.95 1.33
C ASN A 71 -26.47 8.85 2.28
N LEU A 72 -27.33 7.88 2.65
CA LEU A 72 -26.91 6.72 3.46
C LEU A 72 -25.92 5.83 2.71
N THR A 73 -26.13 5.63 1.41
CA THR A 73 -25.23 4.85 0.56
C THR A 73 -23.88 5.53 0.44
N ASP A 74 -23.85 6.84 0.21
CA ASP A 74 -22.63 7.63 0.11
C ASP A 74 -21.85 7.64 1.43
N GLN A 75 -22.54 7.84 2.56
CA GLN A 75 -21.93 7.75 3.89
C GLN A 75 -21.33 6.37 4.17
N GLN A 76 -22.01 5.31 3.75
CA GLN A 76 -21.50 3.95 3.94
C GLN A 76 -20.32 3.65 3.01
N LEU A 77 -20.31 4.21 1.80
CA LEU A 77 -19.17 4.12 0.89
C LEU A 77 -17.95 4.82 1.49
N ASP A 78 -18.12 6.04 2.00
CA ASP A 78 -17.06 6.84 2.63
C ASP A 78 -16.49 6.13 3.87
N GLN A 79 -17.34 5.59 4.74
CA GLN A 79 -16.87 4.82 5.89
C GLN A 79 -16.07 3.59 5.46
N ASN A 80 -16.55 2.84 4.46
CA ASN A 80 -15.82 1.67 3.95
C ASN A 80 -14.47 2.06 3.33
N GLN A 81 -14.39 3.20 2.64
CA GLN A 81 -13.12 3.71 2.11
C GLN A 81 -12.16 4.10 3.23
N LEU A 82 -12.63 4.79 4.28
CA LEU A 82 -11.82 5.14 5.44
C LEU A 82 -11.29 3.89 6.18
N LEU A 83 -12.13 2.88 6.37
CA LEU A 83 -11.76 1.59 6.96
C LEU A 83 -10.68 0.89 6.13
N ARG A 84 -10.85 0.84 4.80
CA ARG A 84 -9.85 0.26 3.88
C ARG A 84 -8.52 1.00 3.95
N ASN A 85 -8.54 2.32 3.92
CA ASN A 85 -7.34 3.15 4.01
C ASN A 85 -6.63 2.94 5.35
N THR A 86 -7.38 2.86 6.45
CA THR A 86 -6.85 2.60 7.79
C THR A 86 -6.20 1.21 7.87
N TYR A 87 -6.85 0.18 7.31
CA TYR A 87 -6.30 -1.17 7.26
C TYR A 87 -5.01 -1.25 6.44
N ASN A 88 -4.98 -0.60 5.27
CA ASN A 88 -3.78 -0.55 4.43
C ASN A 88 -2.62 0.16 5.13
N ASN A 89 -2.89 1.28 5.82
CA ASN A 89 -1.89 2.02 6.58
C ASN A 89 -1.38 1.20 7.79
N ALA A 90 -2.27 0.49 8.48
CA ALA A 90 -1.89 -0.40 9.58
C ALA A 90 -1.01 -1.53 9.08
N LYS A 91 -1.35 -2.15 7.94
CA LYS A 91 -0.55 -3.20 7.30
C LYS A 91 0.86 -2.72 6.93
N ASP A 92 0.99 -1.52 6.35
CA ASP A 92 2.30 -0.92 6.06
C ASP A 92 3.10 -0.70 7.35
N THR A 93 2.43 -0.24 8.40
CA THR A 93 3.05 0.01 9.71
C THR A 93 3.61 -1.28 10.33
N TYR A 94 2.84 -2.38 10.34
CA TYR A 94 3.31 -3.66 10.86
C TYR A 94 4.45 -4.25 10.03
N THR A 95 4.39 -4.11 8.71
CA THR A 95 5.45 -4.58 7.81
C THR A 95 6.76 -3.85 8.11
N ARG A 96 6.71 -2.51 8.23
CA ARG A 96 7.88 -1.69 8.59
C ARG A 96 8.42 -2.00 9.98
N GLN A 97 7.55 -2.25 10.97
CA GLN A 97 7.99 -2.66 12.30
C GLN A 97 8.74 -4.00 12.28
N GLY A 98 8.27 -4.96 11.47
CA GLY A 98 8.96 -6.22 11.23
C GLY A 98 10.36 -6.00 10.65
N GLU A 99 10.47 -5.19 9.60
CA GLU A 99 11.75 -4.86 8.95
C GLU A 99 12.73 -4.16 9.91
N ILE A 100 12.24 -3.23 10.74
CA ILE A 100 13.07 -2.55 11.75
C ILE A 100 13.59 -3.54 12.79
N ASN A 101 12.74 -4.45 13.27
CA ASN A 101 13.13 -5.42 14.28
C ASN A 101 14.18 -6.41 13.74
N GLU A 102 13.98 -6.91 12.52
CA GLU A 102 14.94 -7.78 11.83
C GLU A 102 16.29 -7.07 11.65
N TRP A 103 16.27 -5.81 11.20
CA TRP A 103 17.48 -5.00 11.06
C TRP A 103 18.19 -4.79 12.41
N GLN A 104 17.45 -4.50 13.48
CA GLN A 104 18.04 -4.34 14.81
C GLN A 104 18.68 -5.64 15.30
N ALA A 105 18.02 -6.77 15.08
CA ALA A 105 18.55 -8.09 15.46
C ALA A 105 19.86 -8.39 14.72
N GLN A 106 19.91 -8.14 13.41
CA GLN A 106 21.11 -8.38 12.60
C GLN A 106 22.29 -7.49 13.03
N ASN A 107 22.07 -6.18 13.24
CA ASN A 107 23.14 -5.29 13.70
C ASN A 107 23.67 -5.69 15.08
N LYS A 108 22.79 -6.13 15.99
CA LYS A 108 23.21 -6.63 17.31
C LYS A 108 24.09 -7.87 17.17
N MET A 109 23.71 -8.82 16.33
CA MET A 109 24.50 -10.03 16.06
C MET A 109 25.90 -9.69 15.51
N ASP A 110 25.98 -8.79 14.53
CA ASP A 110 27.26 -8.37 13.93
C ASP A 110 28.17 -7.63 14.94
N THR A 111 27.60 -6.77 15.78
CA THR A 111 28.37 -6.12 16.86
C THR A 111 28.91 -7.13 17.87
N LEU A 112 28.10 -8.13 18.22
CA LEU A 112 28.47 -9.16 19.18
C LEU A 112 29.62 -10.01 18.64
N PHE A 113 29.55 -10.41 17.37
CA PHE A 113 30.62 -11.15 16.71
C PHE A 113 31.95 -10.37 16.68
N PHE A 114 31.90 -9.06 16.37
CA PHE A 114 33.09 -8.22 16.39
C PHE A 114 33.71 -8.13 17.79
N LEU A 115 32.90 -7.95 18.83
CA LEU A 115 33.38 -7.90 20.21
C LEU A 115 34.01 -9.22 20.64
N GLN A 116 33.47 -10.36 20.21
CA GLN A 116 34.07 -11.68 20.48
C GLN A 116 35.44 -11.84 19.82
N ILE A 117 35.59 -11.45 18.55
CA ILE A 117 36.89 -11.48 17.86
C ILE A 117 37.90 -10.56 18.54
N LEU A 118 37.48 -9.35 18.92
CA LEU A 118 38.33 -8.38 19.58
C LEU A 118 38.76 -8.84 20.98
N PHE A 119 37.88 -9.52 21.72
CA PHE A 119 38.24 -10.17 22.97
C PHE A 119 39.27 -11.29 22.77
N LEU A 120 39.05 -12.17 21.79
CA LEU A 120 39.98 -13.25 21.47
C LEU A 120 41.36 -12.71 21.05
N TYR A 121 41.39 -11.62 20.28
CA TYR A 121 42.61 -10.90 19.93
C TYR A 121 43.41 -10.45 21.16
N PHE A 122 42.75 -9.84 22.16
CA PHE A 122 43.43 -9.42 23.38
C PHE A 122 43.95 -10.60 24.21
N VAL A 123 43.18 -11.68 24.33
CA VAL A 123 43.61 -12.89 25.04
C VAL A 123 44.89 -13.44 24.40
N VAL A 124 44.92 -13.55 23.08
CA VAL A 124 46.10 -14.06 22.35
C VAL A 124 47.30 -13.12 22.51
N ILE A 125 47.10 -11.80 22.47
CA ILE A 125 48.19 -10.83 22.73
C ILE A 125 48.79 -11.02 24.13
N ILE A 126 47.95 -11.13 25.16
CA ILE A 126 48.43 -11.27 26.54
C ILE A 126 49.30 -12.54 26.66
N VAL A 127 48.86 -13.65 26.07
CA VAL A 127 49.61 -14.90 26.06
C VAL A 127 50.94 -14.75 25.29
N LEU A 128 50.94 -14.09 24.12
CA LEU A 128 52.16 -13.84 23.34
C LEU A 128 53.15 -12.93 24.08
N LEU A 129 52.66 -11.89 24.74
CA LEU A 129 53.50 -10.99 25.53
C LEU A 129 54.12 -11.71 26.73
N TYR A 130 53.36 -12.59 27.39
CA TYR A 130 53.87 -13.46 28.45
C TYR A 130 54.97 -14.40 27.93
N LEU A 131 54.72 -15.12 26.84
CA LEU A 131 55.71 -16.02 26.21
C LEU A 131 56.99 -15.28 25.81
N ARG A 132 56.85 -14.03 25.33
CA ARG A 132 57.98 -13.16 25.00
C ARG A 132 58.73 -12.71 26.26
N GLN A 133 58.04 -12.39 27.35
CA GLN A 133 58.67 -12.03 28.63
C GLN A 133 59.43 -13.21 29.25
N SER A 134 58.91 -14.43 29.10
CA SER A 134 59.60 -15.67 29.51
C SER A 134 60.75 -16.09 28.58
N MET A 135 61.06 -15.28 27.56
CA MET A 135 62.11 -15.54 26.54
C MET A 135 61.93 -16.86 25.77
N ILE A 136 60.71 -17.40 25.73
CA ILE A 136 60.40 -18.63 24.98
C ILE A 136 60.36 -18.35 23.47
N ILE A 137 59.86 -17.17 23.09
CA ILE A 137 59.76 -16.72 21.69
C ILE A 137 60.54 -15.43 21.47
N SER A 138 61.09 -15.26 20.26
CA SER A 138 61.78 -14.03 19.89
C SER A 138 60.79 -12.88 19.69
N GLY A 139 61.22 -11.64 19.97
CA GLY A 139 60.38 -10.46 19.83
C GLY A 139 59.83 -10.29 18.41
N SER A 140 60.64 -10.58 17.39
CA SER A 140 60.25 -10.49 15.99
C SER A 140 59.07 -11.41 15.65
N ILE A 141 59.07 -12.64 16.18
CA ILE A 141 57.97 -13.60 15.97
C ILE A 141 56.72 -13.14 16.70
N ALA A 142 56.84 -12.70 17.96
CA ALA A 142 55.71 -12.22 18.76
C ALA A 142 55.01 -11.03 18.09
N TYR A 143 55.76 -9.99 17.70
CA TYR A 143 55.19 -8.81 17.03
C TYR A 143 54.68 -9.13 15.63
N GLY A 144 55.31 -10.06 14.91
CA GLY A 144 54.81 -10.53 13.61
C GLY A 144 53.42 -11.16 13.70
N ILE A 145 53.20 -12.04 14.68
CA ILE A 145 51.90 -12.67 14.91
C ILE A 145 50.85 -11.63 15.34
N ILE A 146 51.21 -10.71 16.24
CA ILE A 146 50.31 -9.63 16.69
C ILE A 146 49.86 -8.77 15.49
N LEU A 147 50.80 -8.38 14.63
CA LEU A 147 50.51 -7.57 13.45
C LEU A 147 49.62 -8.32 12.45
N PHE A 148 49.87 -9.61 12.24
CA PHE A 148 49.02 -10.45 11.40
C PHE A 148 47.58 -10.52 11.95
N LEU A 149 47.41 -10.77 13.25
CA LEU A 149 46.09 -10.81 13.87
C LEU A 149 45.39 -9.44 13.80
N LEU A 150 46.12 -8.34 13.94
CA LEU A 150 45.57 -7.00 13.80
C LEU A 150 45.05 -6.76 12.38
N ILE A 151 45.74 -7.25 11.34
CA ILE A 151 45.24 -7.20 9.95
C ILE A 151 43.94 -7.98 9.81
N VAL A 152 43.81 -9.16 10.43
CA VAL A 152 42.57 -9.95 10.40
C VAL A 152 41.42 -9.18 11.04
N VAL A 153 41.62 -8.60 12.24
CA VAL A 153 40.60 -7.79 12.92
C VAL A 153 40.21 -6.57 12.09
N ALA A 154 41.20 -5.87 11.51
CA ALA A 154 40.96 -4.74 10.62
C ALA A 154 40.20 -5.15 9.35
N GLY A 155 40.49 -6.34 8.79
CA GLY A 155 39.79 -6.90 7.64
C GLY A 155 38.31 -7.18 7.93
N VAL A 156 37.99 -7.68 9.13
CA VAL A 156 36.59 -7.86 9.57
C VAL A 156 35.87 -6.52 9.69
N LEU A 157 36.52 -5.50 10.26
CA LEU A 157 35.97 -4.13 10.32
C LEU A 157 35.76 -3.53 8.92
N TRP A 158 36.73 -3.72 8.03
CA TRP A 158 36.65 -3.26 6.65
C TRP A 158 35.50 -3.91 5.89
N ASN A 159 35.34 -5.24 6.03
CA ASN A 159 34.23 -5.96 5.43
C ASN A 159 32.89 -5.42 5.93
N ARG A 160 32.76 -5.18 7.23
CA ARG A 160 31.55 -4.58 7.83
C ARG A 160 31.28 -3.16 7.33
N MET A 161 32.32 -2.31 7.27
CA MET A 161 32.19 -0.94 6.77
C MET A 161 31.74 -0.94 5.31
N THR A 162 32.35 -1.80 4.49
CA THR A 162 31.99 -1.96 3.06
C THR A 162 30.55 -2.44 2.91
N TYR A 163 30.13 -3.43 3.71
CA TYR A 163 28.76 -3.94 3.72
C TYR A 163 27.74 -2.85 4.06
N THR A 164 28.07 -2.01 5.05
CA THR A 164 27.20 -0.90 5.49
C THR A 164 27.10 0.20 4.44
N ASN A 165 28.19 0.47 3.71
CA ASN A 165 28.27 1.62 2.79
C ASN A 165 27.86 1.30 1.35
N MET A 166 28.12 0.09 0.84
CA MET A 166 27.93 -0.23 -0.59
C MET A 166 26.78 -1.21 -0.86
N SER A 167 26.49 -2.14 0.05
CA SER A 167 25.55 -3.24 -0.21
C SER A 167 24.16 -3.06 0.41
N ARG A 168 23.98 -2.05 1.25
CA ARG A 168 22.74 -1.84 2.02
C ARG A 168 21.86 -0.78 1.36
N ASP A 169 20.63 -1.15 1.01
CA ASP A 169 19.62 -0.21 0.54
C ASP A 169 19.22 0.73 1.69
N THR A 170 19.27 2.04 1.45
CA THR A 170 18.89 3.07 2.45
C THR A 170 17.37 3.13 2.66
N ARG A 171 16.58 2.63 1.71
CA ARG A 171 15.11 2.67 1.73
C ARG A 171 14.49 1.38 2.28
N TYR A 172 15.04 0.22 1.96
CA TYR A 172 14.51 -1.09 2.41
C TYR A 172 15.55 -1.84 3.25
N TRP A 173 15.34 -1.84 4.57
CA TRP A 173 16.37 -2.26 5.54
C TRP A 173 16.58 -3.78 5.58
N ASN A 174 15.70 -4.54 4.92
CA ASN A 174 15.74 -6.00 4.79
C ASN A 174 16.33 -6.49 3.44
N ARG A 175 16.64 -5.60 2.49
CA ARG A 175 17.10 -6.01 1.16
C ARG A 175 18.59 -5.71 0.95
N ARG A 176 19.30 -6.70 0.41
CA ARG A 176 20.62 -6.53 -0.21
C ARG A 176 20.41 -6.16 -1.67
N TYR A 177 21.30 -5.37 -2.26
CA TYR A 177 21.38 -5.25 -3.72
C TYR A 177 21.79 -6.62 -4.28
N ILE A 178 20.81 -7.41 -4.70
CA ILE A 178 21.02 -8.64 -5.47
C ILE A 178 20.79 -8.22 -6.92
N THR A 179 21.83 -8.31 -7.74
CA THR A 179 21.92 -7.98 -9.18
C THR A 179 22.41 -6.57 -9.55
N THR A 180 23.13 -6.55 -10.68
CA THR A 180 23.76 -5.46 -11.44
C THR A 180 22.81 -4.36 -11.95
N ASP A 181 21.62 -4.27 -11.40
CA ASP A 181 20.75 -3.14 -11.69
C ASP A 181 21.22 -1.99 -10.81
N ALA A 182 21.94 -1.07 -11.45
CA ALA A 182 22.39 0.19 -10.89
C ALA A 182 21.33 0.79 -9.96
N PRO A 183 21.72 1.53 -8.89
CA PRO A 183 20.77 2.20 -8.03
C PRO A 183 19.78 2.98 -8.91
N VAL A 184 18.53 2.52 -8.97
CA VAL A 184 17.47 3.30 -9.59
C VAL A 184 17.45 4.58 -8.78
N ALA A 185 17.94 5.66 -9.39
CA ALA A 185 17.90 6.98 -8.81
C ALA A 185 16.44 7.26 -8.49
N VAL A 186 16.06 7.06 -7.23
CA VAL A 186 14.76 7.47 -6.74
C VAL A 186 14.81 8.98 -6.84
N LYS A 187 14.17 9.55 -7.89
CA LYS A 187 13.94 10.98 -7.95
C LYS A 187 13.38 11.37 -6.60
N LYS A 188 14.10 12.22 -5.87
CA LYS A 188 13.54 12.90 -4.71
C LYS A 188 12.25 13.54 -5.22
N CYS A 189 11.12 13.17 -4.65
CA CYS A 189 9.95 14.02 -4.76
C CYS A 189 10.36 15.32 -4.07
N GLU A 190 10.67 16.34 -4.86
CA GLU A 190 10.79 17.70 -4.36
C GLU A 190 9.42 18.13 -3.79
N PRO A 191 9.43 18.96 -2.72
CA PRO A 191 8.20 19.43 -2.07
C PRO A 191 7.31 20.25 -3.00
#